data_AF-A0A958X786-F1
#
_entry.id   AF-A0A958X786-F1
#
_cell.length_a   1.000
_cell.length_b   1.000
_cell.length_c   1.000
_cell.angle_alpha   90.00
_cell.angle_beta   90.00
_cell.angle_gamma   90.00
#
_symmetry.space_group_name_H-M   'P 1'
#
loop_
_entity.id
_entity.type
_entity.pdbx_description
1 polymer ?
#
loop_
_entity_poly.entity_id
_entity_poly.type
_entity_poly.pdbx_seq_one_letter_code
_entity_poly.pdbx_strand_id
1 'polypeptide(L)' 'KSPFAKEGSIVQMLDAGGKVLLELPLQGAKTRIYPPDHLPSGMYLLRLRNAHDVSAMERVFKVE' A
#
# COMPACT_ATOMS: atom_id res chain seq x y z
N LYS A 1 8.28 11.53 11.95
CA LYS A 1 8.56 10.08 11.77
C LYS A 1 7.21 9.36 11.82
N SER A 2 6.78 8.69 10.75
CA SER A 2 5.48 7.99 10.74
C SER A 2 5.55 6.75 11.65
N PRO A 3 4.59 6.56 12.59
CA PRO A 3 4.59 5.40 13.49
C PRO A 3 4.19 4.08 12.82
N PHE A 4 3.72 4.11 11.57
CA PHE A 4 3.14 2.95 10.87
C PHE A 4 4.10 2.21 9.91
N ALA A 5 5.17 2.88 9.46
CA ALA A 5 6.18 2.30 8.56
C ALA A 5 7.38 1.81 9.37
N LYS A 6 7.24 0.62 9.98
CA LYS A 6 8.31 -0.06 10.71
C LYS A 6 8.82 -1.26 9.90
N GLU A 7 9.96 -1.78 10.29
CA GLU A 7 10.45 -3.05 9.76
C GLU A 7 9.39 -4.15 10.00
N GLY A 8 9.08 -4.91 8.95
CA GLY A 8 7.98 -5.90 8.98
C GLY A 8 6.60 -5.35 8.57
N SER A 9 6.48 -4.04 8.31
CA SER A 9 5.26 -3.50 7.68
C SER A 9 5.16 -3.94 6.21
N ILE A 10 3.94 -4.10 5.72
CA ILE A 10 3.61 -4.50 4.36
C ILE A 10 2.73 -3.42 3.73
N VAL A 11 3.11 -2.96 2.54
CA VAL A 11 2.29 -2.11 1.69
C VAL A 11 1.51 -2.99 0.73
N GLN A 12 0.20 -2.81 0.72
CA GLN A 12 -0.71 -3.44 -0.23
C GLN A 12 -1.40 -2.38 -1.07
N MET A 13 -1.64 -2.69 -2.33
CA MET A 13 -2.54 -1.93 -3.19
C MET A 13 -3.68 -2.85 -3.61
N LEU A 14 -4.91 -2.40 -3.41
CA LEU A 14 -6.12 -3.14 -3.74
C LEU A 14 -6.92 -2.37 -4.78
N ASP A 15 -7.59 -3.08 -5.69
CA ASP A 15 -8.59 -2.47 -6.57
C ASP A 15 -9.92 -2.21 -5.84
N ALA A 16 -10.88 -1.61 -6.54
CA ALA A 16 -12.22 -1.32 -6.01
C ALA A 16 -13.00 -2.57 -5.56
N GLY A 17 -12.65 -3.75 -6.07
CA GLY A 17 -13.22 -5.04 -5.66
C GLY A 17 -12.54 -5.66 -4.43
N GLY A 18 -11.52 -5.00 -3.87
CA GLY A 18 -10.74 -5.52 -2.76
C GLY A 18 -9.71 -6.59 -3.16
N LYS A 19 -9.44 -6.76 -4.46
CA LYS A 19 -8.39 -7.66 -4.92
C LYS A 19 -7.03 -7.01 -4.72
N VAL A 20 -6.10 -7.73 -4.07
CA VAL A 20 -4.71 -7.28 -3.90
C VAL A 20 -4.00 -7.34 -5.25
N LEU A 21 -3.54 -6.19 -5.75
CA LEU A 21 -2.77 -6.05 -6.98
C LEU A 21 -1.27 -5.98 -6.73
N LEU A 22 -0.88 -5.48 -5.55
CA LEU A 22 0.51 -5.35 -5.14
C LEU A 22 0.60 -5.65 -3.65
N GLU A 23 1.62 -6.41 -3.24
CA GLU A 23 1.99 -6.61 -1.86
C GLU A 23 3.52 -6.56 -1.75
N LEU A 24 4.04 -5.63 -0.94
CA LEU A 24 5.48 -5.43 -0.78
C LEU A 24 5.85 -5.23 0.69
N PRO A 25 6.84 -5.96 1.22
CA PRO A 25 7.38 -5.68 2.54
C PRO A 25 8.20 -4.38 2.53
N LEU A 26 8.02 -3.55 3.55
CA LEU A 26 8.86 -2.40 3.84
C LEU A 26 10.13 -2.88 4.53
N GLN A 27 11.21 -2.96 3.76
CA GLN A 27 12.56 -3.17 4.28
C GLN A 27 13.22 -1.81 4.54
N GLY A 28 13.04 -1.29 5.76
CA GLY A 28 13.62 -0.03 6.22
C GLY A 28 12.93 1.23 5.68
N ALA A 29 13.54 2.40 5.92
CA ALA A 29 13.03 3.71 5.55
C ALA A 29 13.38 4.11 4.10
N LYS A 30 13.19 3.21 3.13
CA LYS A 30 13.44 3.50 1.72
C LYS A 30 12.13 3.88 1.03
N THR A 31 12.09 5.07 0.44
CA THR A 31 11.02 5.48 -0.47
C THR A 31 10.98 4.54 -1.66
N ARG A 32 9.83 3.94 -1.94
CA ARG A 32 9.57 3.17 -3.16
C ARG A 32 8.56 3.93 -4.01
N ILE A 33 8.87 4.07 -5.28
CA ILE A 33 7.99 4.68 -6.28
C ILE A 33 7.44 3.52 -7.11
N TYR A 34 6.12 3.40 -7.17
CA TYR A 34 5.45 2.45 -8.05
C TYR A 34 4.79 3.25 -9.17
N PRO A 35 5.31 3.17 -10.42
CA PRO A 35 4.71 3.90 -11.53
C PRO A 35 3.31 3.34 -11.81
N PRO A 36 2.28 4.20 -11.89
CA PRO A 36 0.91 3.78 -12.13
C PRO A 36 0.64 3.41 -13.59
N ASP A 37 1.64 3.46 -14.47
CA ASP A 37 1.51 3.33 -15.93
C ASP A 37 0.89 1.99 -16.40
N HIS A 38 0.84 1.00 -15.52
CA HIS A 38 0.21 -0.31 -15.78
C HIS A 38 -1.12 -0.50 -15.03
N LEU A 39 -1.58 0.48 -14.28
CA LEU A 39 -2.84 0.43 -13.55
C LEU A 39 -3.96 0.96 -14.45
N PRO A 40 -5.03 0.16 -14.69
CA PRO A 40 -6.19 0.67 -15.41
C PRO A 40 -6.81 1.85 -14.66
N SER A 41 -7.54 2.70 -15.37
CA SER A 41 -8.28 3.79 -14.72
C SER A 41 -9.29 3.22 -13.73
N GLY A 42 -9.37 3.83 -12.54
CA GLY A 42 -10.17 3.28 -11.46
C GLY A 42 -9.81 3.79 -10.07
N MET A 43 -10.53 3.23 -9.09
CA MET A 43 -10.33 3.51 -7.67
C MET A 43 -9.44 2.43 -7.04
N TYR A 44 -8.49 2.87 -6.23
CA TYR A 44 -7.52 2.00 -5.56
C TYR A 44 -7.39 2.34 -4.09
N LEU A 45 -7.14 1.32 -3.27
CA LEU A 45 -6.86 1.43 -1.86
C LEU A 45 -5.39 1.07 -1.59
N LEU A 46 -4.60 2.03 -1.15
CA LEU A 46 -3.28 1.80 -0.59
C LEU A 46 -3.42 1.50 0.91
N ARG A 47 -3.00 0.32 1.34
CA ARG A 47 -3.01 -0.10 2.73
C ARG A 47 -1.58 -0.35 3.21
N LEU A 48 -1.20 0.29 4.30
CA LEU A 48 0.02 0.01 5.04
C LEU A 48 -0.35 -0.70 6.34
N ARG A 49 -0.02 -1.98 6.45
CA ARG A 49 -0.29 -2.80 7.64
C ARG A 49 1.02 -3.26 8.28
N ASN A 50 1.04 -3.47 9.58
CA ASN A 50 2.13 -4.20 10.22
C ASN A 50 1.75 -5.70 10.26
N ALA A 51 2.67 -6.62 9.97
CA ALA A 51 2.38 -8.04 10.02
C ALA A 51 1.94 -8.52 11.43
N HIS A 52 2.31 -7.76 12.48
CA HIS A 52 2.09 -8.11 13.88
C HIS A 52 1.06 -7.23 14.60
N ASP A 53 0.46 -6.24 13.92
CA ASP A 53 -0.52 -5.32 14.51
C ASP A 53 -1.79 -5.30 13.65
N VAL A 54 -2.95 -5.18 14.28
CA VAL A 54 -4.25 -5.07 13.59
C VAL A 54 -4.43 -3.65 13.01
N SER A 55 -3.57 -2.71 13.41
CA SER A 55 -3.59 -1.32 12.94
C SER A 55 -3.06 -1.20 11.51
N ALA A 56 -3.90 -0.70 10.60
CA ALA A 56 -3.54 -0.40 9.22
C ALA A 56 -3.81 1.07 8.89
N MET A 57 -2.89 1.71 8.17
CA MET A 57 -3.11 3.02 7.57
C MET A 57 -3.63 2.82 6.15
N GLU A 58 -4.77 3.40 5.84
CA GLU A 58 -5.43 3.25 4.54
C GLU A 58 -5.55 4.60 3.84
N ARG A 59 -5.33 4.61 2.52
CA ARG A 59 -5.51 5.78 1.67
C ARG A 59 -6.09 5.38 0.32
N VAL A 60 -7.19 5.99 -0.05
CA VAL A 60 -7.84 5.81 -1.35
C VAL A 60 -7.28 6.82 -2.35
N PHE A 61 -7.04 6.40 -3.59
CA PHE A 61 -6.69 7.28 -4.70
C PHE A 61 -7.36 6.80 -6.00
N LYS A 62 -7.50 7.73 -6.95
CA LYS A 62 -8.06 7.48 -8.29
C LYS A 62 -6.94 7.58 -9.32
N VAL A 63 -6.89 6.63 -10.24
CA VAL A 63 -6.06 6.67 -11.46
C VAL A 63 -6.99 6.99 -12.62
N GLU A 64 -6.60 7.93 -13.48
CA GLU A 64 -7.36 8.40 -14.64
C GLU A 64 -6.68 8.01 -15.95
#